data_AF-A0A560UZS9-F1
#
_entry.id   AF-A0A560UZS9-F1
#
_cell.length_a   1.000
_cell.length_b   1.000
_cell.length_c   1.000
_cell.angle_alpha   90.00
_cell.angle_beta   90.00
_cell.angle_gamma   90.00
#
_symmetry.space_group_name_H-M   'P 1'
#
loop_
_entity.id
_entity.type
_entity.pdbx_description
1 polymer ?
#
loop_
_entity_poly.entity_id
_entity_poly.type
_entity_poly.pdbx_seq_one_letter_code
_entity_poly.pdbx_strand_id
1 'polypeptide(L)'
;MNLDVAIYNYWPRAIYDVALNSQYAGGAYMAYHPGGAGGSVVCCIKVKPGPIRIEYSLGGSEGMPRLGERIHATAVLTELPGNAKVLTVHVYPDGTAFAEASREYVDERPESKGKRQ
;
A
#
# COMPACT_ATOMS: atom_id res chain seq x y z
N MET A 1 -6.70 -15.50 -7.69
CA MET A 1 -5.32 -15.35 -8.17
C MET A 1 -4.44 -14.89 -7.02
N ASN A 2 -3.14 -15.16 -7.10
CA ASN A 2 -2.14 -14.68 -6.15
C ASN A 2 -1.46 -13.46 -6.76
N LEU A 3 -1.42 -12.35 -6.04
CA LEU A 3 -0.75 -11.12 -6.48
C LEU A 3 0.45 -10.85 -5.57
N ASP A 4 1.52 -10.35 -6.15
CA ASP A 4 2.56 -9.67 -5.38
C ASP A 4 2.01 -8.33 -4.90
N VAL A 5 2.40 -7.90 -3.70
CA VAL A 5 1.95 -6.63 -3.13
C VAL A 5 3.10 -5.67 -3.03
N ALA A 6 2.89 -4.45 -3.52
CA ALA A 6 3.82 -3.34 -3.35
C ALA A 6 3.17 -2.26 -2.48
N ILE A 7 3.76 -1.96 -1.33
CA ILE A 7 3.27 -0.92 -0.42
C ILE A 7 3.98 0.40 -0.71
N TYR A 8 3.21 1.39 -1.12
CA TYR A 8 3.63 2.77 -1.33
C TYR A 8 3.33 3.58 -0.08
N ASN A 9 4.36 3.85 0.71
CA ASN A 9 4.22 4.48 2.02
C ASN A 9 4.42 6.00 1.95
N TYR A 10 3.35 6.77 2.12
CA TYR A 10 3.42 8.24 2.16
C TYR A 10 3.56 8.79 3.58
N TRP A 11 3.67 7.94 4.60
CA TRP A 11 4.11 8.39 5.90
C TRP A 11 5.56 8.87 5.82
N PRO A 12 5.92 9.98 6.49
CA PRO A 12 7.31 10.42 6.61
C PRO A 12 8.09 9.58 7.64
N ARG A 13 7.72 8.29 7.78
CA ARG A 13 8.26 7.33 8.74
C ARG A 13 7.89 5.91 8.35
N ALA A 14 8.53 4.95 9.01
CA ALA A 14 8.24 3.54 8.80
C ALA A 14 6.81 3.15 9.20
N ILE A 15 6.24 2.17 8.48
CA ILE A 15 5.06 1.41 8.89
C ILE A 15 5.38 -0.08 8.91
N TYR A 16 4.87 -0.78 9.90
CA TYR A 16 5.15 -2.20 10.12
C TYR A 16 3.88 -3.03 10.08
N ASP A 17 4.06 -4.34 9.91
CA ASP A 17 2.99 -5.34 9.98
C ASP A 17 1.76 -4.98 9.15
N VAL A 18 2.02 -4.56 7.90
CA VAL A 18 0.96 -4.23 6.96
C VAL A 18 0.20 -5.51 6.65
N ALA A 19 -1.13 -5.47 6.78
CA ALA A 19 -2.01 -6.59 6.46
C ALA A 19 -3.16 -6.15 5.55
N LEU A 20 -3.48 -6.98 4.56
CA LEU A 20 -4.57 -6.79 3.61
C LEU A 20 -5.61 -7.90 3.80
N ASN A 21 -6.83 -7.56 4.23
CA ASN A 21 -7.87 -8.54 4.59
C ASN A 21 -7.32 -9.62 5.54
N SER A 22 -6.62 -9.20 6.59
CA SER A 22 -5.95 -10.07 7.57
C SER A 22 -4.78 -10.92 7.04
N GLN A 23 -4.38 -10.78 5.77
CA GLN A 23 -3.19 -11.44 5.23
C GLN A 23 -1.97 -10.53 5.37
N TYR A 24 -0.89 -11.04 5.95
CA TYR A 24 0.36 -10.28 6.11
C TYR A 24 0.96 -9.90 4.76
N ALA A 25 1.18 -8.61 4.55
CA ALA A 25 1.65 -7.99 3.32
C ALA A 25 2.96 -7.20 3.51
N GLY A 26 3.69 -7.46 4.59
CA GLY A 26 5.04 -6.90 4.81
C GLY A 26 5.07 -5.62 5.61
N GLY A 27 5.97 -4.71 5.22
CA GLY A 27 6.19 -3.43 5.88
C GLY A 27 6.86 -2.43 4.95
N ALA A 28 6.84 -1.16 5.34
CA ALA A 28 7.52 -0.10 4.62
C ALA A 28 8.43 0.69 5.56
N TYR A 29 9.73 0.44 5.44
CA TYR A 29 10.74 0.98 6.36
C TYR A 29 11.13 2.42 6.04
N MET A 30 10.82 2.90 4.84
CA MET A 30 11.06 4.28 4.42
C MET A 30 9.80 4.89 3.80
N ALA A 31 9.81 6.21 3.67
CA ALA A 31 8.83 6.91 2.85
C ALA A 31 9.07 6.60 1.37
N TYR A 32 8.01 6.65 0.58
CA TYR A 32 8.07 6.64 -0.88
C TYR A 32 8.96 7.78 -1.41
N HIS A 33 9.74 7.47 -2.44
CA HIS A 33 10.44 8.45 -3.28
C HIS A 33 10.52 7.93 -4.72
N PRO A 34 10.81 8.78 -5.73
CA PRO A 34 11.06 8.30 -7.09
C PRO A 34 12.14 7.19 -7.09
N GLY A 35 11.84 6.05 -7.72
CA GLY A 35 12.71 4.86 -7.72
C GLY A 35 12.63 3.98 -6.46
N GLY A 36 11.68 4.21 -5.55
CA GLY A 36 11.51 3.39 -4.35
C GLY A 36 10.13 3.51 -3.69
N ALA A 37 9.38 2.41 -3.63
CA ALA A 37 8.06 2.34 -3.00
C ALA A 37 8.06 2.69 -1.49
N GLY A 38 9.22 2.60 -0.84
CA GLY A 38 9.38 2.73 0.61
C GLY A 38 9.15 1.43 1.38
N GLY A 39 8.56 0.40 0.73
CA GLY A 39 8.30 -0.90 1.36
C GLY A 39 8.68 -2.14 0.56
N SER A 40 8.55 -3.28 1.23
CA SER A 40 8.89 -4.60 0.69
C SER A 40 7.81 -5.09 -0.27
N VAL A 41 8.23 -5.88 -1.25
CA VAL A 41 7.33 -6.67 -2.08
C VAL A 41 7.06 -8.00 -1.39
N VAL A 42 5.78 -8.32 -1.16
CA VAL A 42 5.37 -9.59 -0.56
C VAL A 42 4.47 -10.36 -1.52
N CYS A 43 4.81 -11.62 -1.76
CA CYS A 43 4.05 -12.48 -2.66
C CYS A 43 2.69 -12.88 -2.09
N CYS A 44 1.83 -13.30 -3.02
CA CYS A 44 0.84 -14.35 -2.81
C CYS A 44 -0.42 -13.92 -2.07
N ILE A 45 -0.71 -12.62 -2.05
CA ILE A 45 -1.94 -12.09 -1.47
C ILE A 45 -3.12 -12.36 -2.39
N LYS A 46 -4.22 -12.80 -1.80
CA LYS A 46 -5.48 -13.04 -2.50
C LYS A 46 -6.45 -11.90 -2.22
N VAL A 47 -6.92 -11.25 -3.29
CA VAL A 47 -7.97 -10.23 -3.24
C VAL A 47 -9.04 -10.52 -4.29
N LYS A 48 -10.17 -9.85 -4.13
CA LYS A 48 -11.27 -9.78 -5.10
C LYS A 48 -11.64 -8.31 -5.28
N PRO A 49 -12.24 -7.91 -6.40
CA PRO A 49 -12.86 -6.60 -6.51
C PRO A 49 -13.80 -6.33 -5.32
N GLY A 50 -13.72 -5.12 -4.78
CA GLY A 50 -14.43 -4.69 -3.58
C GLY A 50 -13.51 -4.11 -2.48
N PRO A 51 -14.05 -3.93 -1.27
CA PRO A 51 -13.30 -3.37 -0.15
C PRO A 51 -12.11 -4.24 0.25
N ILE A 52 -10.98 -3.59 0.50
CA ILE A 52 -9.78 -4.16 1.08
C ILE A 52 -9.52 -3.45 2.41
N ARG A 53 -9.60 -4.20 3.50
CA ARG A 53 -9.20 -3.73 4.84
C ARG A 53 -7.69 -3.73 4.93
N ILE A 54 -7.12 -2.61 5.31
CA ILE A 54 -5.68 -2.39 5.43
C ILE A 54 -5.38 -2.06 6.88
N GLU A 55 -4.40 -2.75 7.46
CA GLU A 55 -3.99 -2.56 8.85
C GLU A 55 -2.48 -2.44 8.92
N TYR A 56 -1.94 -1.51 9.71
CA TYR A 56 -0.50 -1.34 9.87
C TYR A 56 -0.17 -0.64 11.18
N SER A 57 1.04 -0.85 11.71
CA SER A 57 1.55 -0.17 12.90
C SER A 57 2.43 1.01 12.50
N LEU A 58 2.30 2.13 13.19
CA LEU A 58 3.21 3.26 12.97
C LEU A 58 4.57 3.02 13.63
N GLY A 59 5.62 2.96 12.82
CA GLY A 59 7.00 2.86 13.26
C GLY A 59 7.66 4.21 13.50
N GLY A 60 8.95 4.17 13.86
CA GLY A 60 9.76 5.37 14.11
C GLY A 60 10.70 5.20 15.30
N SER A 61 11.40 6.28 15.65
CA SER A 61 12.23 6.34 16.85
C SER A 61 11.39 6.53 18.11
N GLU A 62 11.98 6.23 19.27
CA GLU A 62 11.38 6.49 20.57
C GLU A 62 10.94 7.97 20.70
N GLY A 63 9.79 8.20 21.34
CA GLY A 63 9.21 9.53 21.53
C GLY A 63 8.45 10.09 20.32
N MET A 64 8.43 9.41 19.17
CA MET A 64 7.58 9.85 18.05
C MET A 64 6.09 9.76 18.41
N PRO A 65 5.26 10.74 18.01
CA PRO A 65 3.83 10.69 18.24
C PRO A 65 3.22 9.41 17.68
N ARG A 66 2.35 8.76 18.46
CA ARG A 66 1.58 7.57 18.02
C ARG A 66 2.47 6.38 17.64
N LEU A 67 3.69 6.30 18.17
CA LEU A 67 4.58 5.16 17.96
C LEU A 67 3.89 3.87 18.42
N GLY A 68 3.88 2.86 17.56
CA GLY A 68 3.24 1.57 17.82
C GLY A 68 1.72 1.56 17.65
N GLU A 69 1.09 2.70 17.36
CA GLU A 69 -0.36 2.75 17.14
C GLU A 69 -0.74 1.94 15.89
N ARG A 70 -1.80 1.12 16.02
CA ARG A 70 -2.38 0.36 14.93
C ARG A 70 -3.40 1.22 14.18
N ILE A 71 -3.16 1.43 12.89
CA ILE A 71 -4.04 2.17 12.00
C ILE A 71 -4.87 1.21 11.16
N HIS A 72 -6.13 1.57 10.96
CA HIS A 72 -7.06 0.88 10.07
C HIS A 72 -7.44 1.82 8.93
N ALA A 73 -7.23 1.36 7.70
CA ALA A 73 -7.63 2.04 6.48
C ALA A 73 -8.46 1.10 5.60
N THR A 74 -9.20 1.67 4.67
CA THR A 74 -9.94 0.91 3.65
C THR A 74 -9.61 1.45 2.28
N ALA A 75 -9.27 0.55 1.36
CA ALA A 75 -9.23 0.84 -0.07
C ALA A 75 -10.36 0.07 -0.78
N VAL A 76 -10.70 0.48 -2.00
CA VAL A 76 -11.65 -0.25 -2.85
C VAL A 76 -10.93 -0.64 -4.13
N LEU A 77 -10.79 -1.94 -4.37
CA LEU A 77 -10.28 -2.46 -5.63
C LEU A 77 -11.43 -2.54 -6.62
N THR A 78 -11.45 -1.65 -7.61
CA THR A 78 -12.55 -1.58 -8.59
C THR A 78 -12.58 -2.78 -9.53
N GLU A 79 -11.41 -3.18 -10.04
CA GLU A 79 -11.27 -4.27 -11.00
C GLU A 79 -10.04 -5.11 -10.70
N LEU A 80 -10.09 -6.36 -11.15
CA LEU A 80 -8.97 -7.28 -11.06
C LEU A 80 -8.79 -7.97 -12.42
N PRO A 81 -7.98 -7.39 -13.31
CA PRO A 81 -7.71 -7.97 -14.62
C PRO A 81 -7.17 -9.40 -14.49
N GLY A 82 -7.62 -10.32 -15.35
CA GLY A 82 -7.23 -11.73 -15.27
C GLY A 82 -5.72 -11.99 -15.44
N ASN A 83 -4.99 -11.04 -16.01
CA ASN A 83 -3.54 -11.06 -16.20
C ASN A 83 -2.77 -10.18 -15.18
N ALA A 84 -3.44 -9.64 -14.16
CA ALA A 84 -2.77 -8.89 -13.10
C ALA A 84 -1.76 -9.78 -12.36
N LYS A 85 -0.66 -9.18 -11.93
CA LYS A 85 0.38 -9.84 -11.13
C LYS A 85 0.70 -9.09 -9.86
N VAL A 86 0.45 -7.79 -9.85
CA VAL A 86 0.80 -6.90 -8.74
C VAL A 86 -0.45 -6.20 -8.22
N LEU A 87 -0.53 -6.05 -6.91
CA LEU A 87 -1.46 -5.20 -6.20
C LEU A 87 -0.65 -4.07 -5.54
N THR A 88 -0.78 -2.86 -6.07
CA THR A 88 -0.17 -1.68 -5.48
C THR A 88 -1.12 -1.13 -4.42
N VAL A 89 -0.60 -0.83 -3.22
CA VAL A 89 -1.36 -0.23 -2.13
C VAL A 89 -0.67 1.05 -1.68
N HIS A 90 -1.34 2.18 -1.86
CA HIS A 90 -0.89 3.50 -1.39
C HIS A 90 -1.48 3.79 -0.03
N VAL A 91 -0.64 4.17 0.94
CA VAL A 91 -1.04 4.42 2.32
C VAL A 91 -0.63 5.83 2.75
N TYR A 92 -1.58 6.62 3.27
CA TYR A 92 -1.39 8.04 3.56
C TYR A 92 -1.46 8.38 5.07
N PRO A 93 -0.83 9.49 5.50
CA PRO A 93 -0.87 9.95 6.89
C PRO A 93 -2.26 10.25 7.48
N ASP A 94 -3.21 10.60 6.62
CA ASP A 94 -4.59 10.91 7.00
C ASP A 94 -5.46 9.67 7.20
N GLY A 95 -4.89 8.47 7.07
CA GLY A 95 -5.61 7.20 7.20
C GLY A 95 -6.34 6.76 5.93
N THR A 96 -6.19 7.50 4.82
CA THR A 96 -6.71 7.06 3.53
C THR A 96 -5.77 6.06 2.85
N ALA A 97 -6.34 5.24 1.96
CA ALA A 97 -5.59 4.28 1.19
C ALA A 97 -6.23 4.02 -0.18
N PHE A 98 -5.38 3.65 -1.15
CA PHE A 98 -5.80 3.32 -2.51
C PHE A 98 -5.17 2.00 -2.94
N ALA A 99 -5.90 1.22 -3.74
CA ALA A 99 -5.44 -0.06 -4.23
C ALA A 99 -5.72 -0.19 -5.73
N GLU A 100 -4.73 -0.65 -6.48
CA GLU A 100 -4.87 -0.93 -7.91
C GLU A 100 -4.15 -2.23 -8.27
N ALA A 101 -4.70 -2.97 -9.24
CA ALA A 101 -4.11 -4.19 -9.75
C ALA A 101 -3.52 -3.96 -11.14
N SER A 102 -2.27 -4.37 -11.33
CA SER A 102 -1.52 -4.14 -12.57
C SER A 102 -0.82 -5.42 -13.03
N ARG A 103 -0.45 -5.46 -14.31
CA ARG A 103 0.31 -6.59 -14.89
C ARG A 103 1.78 -6.60 -14.43
N GLU A 104 2.34 -5.43 -14.20
CA GLU A 104 3.75 -5.21 -13.88
C GLU A 104 3.84 -4.35 -12.62
N TYR A 105 4.99 -4.40 -11.95
CA TYR A 105 5.28 -3.46 -10.88
C TYR A 105 5.23 -2.05 -11.48
N VAL A 106 4.33 -1.21 -10.96
CA VAL A 106 4.34 0.21 -11.29
C VAL A 106 5.57 0.80 -10.59
N ASP A 107 6.40 1.52 -11.32
CA ASP A 107 7.54 2.31 -10.79
C ASP A 107 7.20 3.81 -10.78
N GLU A 108 6.15 4.21 -11.49
CA GLU A 108 5.74 5.61 -11.66
C GLU A 108 4.30 5.85 -11.18
N ARG A 109 4.18 6.85 -10.30
CA ARG A 109 2.94 7.52 -9.89
C ARG A 109 2.04 7.76 -11.12
N PRO A 110 0.76 7.35 -11.12
CA PRO A 110 -0.18 7.85 -12.12
C PRO A 110 -0.18 9.39 -12.04
N GLU A 111 0.08 10.08 -13.16
CA GLU A 111 -0.05 11.54 -13.20
C GLU A 111 -1.40 11.94 -12.59
N SER A 112 -1.38 12.94 -11.70
CA SER A 112 -2.62 13.53 -11.19
C SER A 112 -3.47 13.93 -12.40
N LYS A 113 -4.68 13.38 -12.54
CA LYS A 113 -5.65 13.82 -13.55
C LYS A 113 -5.96 15.30 -13.32
N GLY A 114 -5.16 16.16 -13.93
CA GLY A 114 -5.13 17.59 -13.67
C GLY A 114 -4.44 18.37 -14.78
N LYS A 115 -4.52 17.89 -16.03
CA LYS A 115 -4.41 18.73 -17.23
C LYS A 115 -5.35 18.19 -18.29
N ARG A 116 -6.62 18.57 -18.21
CA ARG A 116 -7.40 18.81 -19.43
C ARG A 116 -7.38 20.32 -19.66
N GLN A 117 -7.04 20.64 -20.91
CA GLN A 117 -6.94 21.96 -21.52
C GLN A 117 -8.13 22.86 -21.20
#